data_AF-A0A345Y0Y4-F1
#
_entry.id   AF-A0A345Y0Y4-F1
#
_cell.length_a   1.000
_cell.length_b   1.000
_cell.length_c   1.000
_cell.angle_alpha   90.00
_cell.angle_beta   90.00
_cell.angle_gamma   90.00
#
_symmetry.space_group_name_H-M   'P 1'
#
loop_
_entity.id
_entity.type
_entity.pdbx_description
1 polymer ?
#
loop_
_entity_poly.entity_id
_entity_poly.type
_entity_poly.pdbx_seq_one_letter_code
_entity_poly.pdbx_strand_id
1 'polypeptide(L)'
;MGLTLEHGRDLLALGSVERRRRHPSAALAAWRRAAAVFEKCAALPWLTQADVELDRLGHRTGAAASGTASGVARLLTPTEHRVAALVADGATNREVAAQMFLALKTVESTLTRVYRKVGVRSRSELARLVHTAPGAAPGAAPDGSARAVRNA
;
A
#
# COMPACT_ATOMS: atom_id res chain seq x y z
N MET A 1 24.85 -5.36 12.54
CA MET A 1 23.53 -4.69 12.65
C MET A 1 23.52 -3.24 12.11
N GLY A 2 24.64 -2.51 12.02
CA GLY A 2 24.67 -1.15 11.44
C GLY A 2 24.57 -1.07 9.90
N LEU A 3 25.18 -2.04 9.19
CA LEU A 3 25.28 -2.05 7.72
C LEU A 3 23.92 -2.09 6.99
N THR A 4 22.88 -2.67 7.60
CA THR A 4 21.56 -2.75 6.98
C THR A 4 20.87 -1.40 6.96
N LEU A 5 20.95 -0.61 8.04
CA LEU A 5 20.35 0.72 8.08
C LEU A 5 21.07 1.69 7.12
N GLU A 6 22.40 1.61 7.05
CA GLU A 6 23.22 2.39 6.11
C GLU A 6 22.84 2.07 4.67
N HIS A 7 22.76 0.79 4.31
CA HIS A 7 22.29 0.38 2.98
C HIS A 7 20.90 0.92 2.66
N GLY A 8 19.99 0.97 3.64
CA GLY A 8 18.67 1.59 3.48
C GLY A 8 18.74 3.09 3.16
N ARG A 9 19.63 3.83 3.83
CA ARG A 9 19.86 5.26 3.58
C ARG A 9 20.48 5.51 2.21
N ASP A 10 21.43 4.67 1.79
CA ASP A 10 22.05 4.75 0.46
C ASP A 10 21.00 4.55 -0.63
N LEU A 11 20.12 3.56 -0.47
CA LEU A 11 19.00 3.33 -1.39
C LEU A 11 18.02 4.52 -1.43
N LEU A 12 17.77 5.16 -0.27
CA LEU A 12 16.93 6.35 -0.20
C LEU A 12 17.54 7.54 -0.97
N ALA A 13 18.85 7.75 -0.82
CA ALA A 13 19.61 8.76 -1.54
C ALA A 13 19.68 8.46 -3.05
N LEU A 14 19.92 7.19 -3.43
CA LEU A 14 19.94 6.74 -4.82
C LEU A 14 18.61 7.05 -5.51
N GLY A 15 17.47 6.73 -4.90
CA GLY A 15 16.17 7.04 -5.50
C GLY A 15 15.96 8.55 -5.71
N SER A 16 16.50 9.38 -4.82
CA SER A 16 16.47 10.84 -4.97
C SER A 16 17.34 11.32 -6.14
N VAL A 17 18.49 10.67 -6.38
CA VAL A 17 19.36 10.93 -7.53
C VAL A 17 18.68 10.49 -8.84
N GLU A 18 18.11 9.29 -8.89
CA GLU A 18 17.41 8.77 -10.07
C GLU A 18 16.19 9.62 -10.44
N ARG A 19 15.47 10.17 -9.44
CA ARG A 19 14.40 11.14 -9.67
C ARG A 19 14.91 12.40 -10.38
N ARG A 20 16.06 12.95 -9.96
CA ARG A 20 16.67 14.12 -10.61
C ARG A 20 17.11 13.81 -12.04
N ARG A 21 17.55 12.57 -12.29
CA ARG A 21 17.91 12.05 -13.62
C ARG A 21 16.71 11.70 -14.51
N ARG A 22 15.47 11.94 -14.04
CA ARG A 22 14.21 11.62 -14.74
C ARG A 22 14.07 10.11 -15.05
N HIS A 23 14.57 9.27 -14.15
CA HIS A 23 14.38 7.81 -14.21
C HIS A 23 13.36 7.36 -13.14
N PRO A 24 12.05 7.54 -13.39
CA PRO A 24 11.02 7.30 -12.38
C PRO A 24 10.96 5.82 -11.93
N SER A 25 11.15 4.87 -12.86
CA SER A 25 11.16 3.44 -12.54
C SER A 25 12.32 3.05 -11.62
N ALA A 26 13.53 3.56 -11.89
CA ALA A 26 14.70 3.32 -11.05
C ALA A 26 14.57 3.98 -9.66
N ALA A 27 14.02 5.19 -9.60
CA ALA A 27 13.72 5.86 -8.34
C ALA A 27 12.74 5.07 -7.46
N LEU A 28 11.63 4.60 -8.06
CA LEU A 28 10.64 3.75 -7.38
C LEU A 28 11.28 2.46 -6.86
N ALA A 29 12.09 1.79 -7.68
CA ALA A 29 12.76 0.55 -7.29
C ALA A 29 13.71 0.77 -6.10
N ALA A 30 14.49 1.84 -6.12
CA ALA A 30 15.41 2.19 -5.03
C ALA A 30 14.66 2.48 -3.72
N TRP A 31 13.60 3.29 -3.77
CA TRP A 31 12.81 3.61 -2.57
C TRP A 31 12.02 2.42 -2.02
N ARG A 32 11.52 1.52 -2.89
CA ARG A 32 10.91 0.26 -2.44
C ARG A 32 11.89 -0.63 -1.69
N ARG A 33 13.13 -0.73 -2.20
CA ARG A 33 14.19 -1.49 -1.52
C ARG A 33 14.56 -0.82 -0.19
N ALA A 34 14.65 0.51 -0.14
CA ALA A 34 14.90 1.25 1.10
C ALA A 34 13.80 0.98 2.15
N ALA A 35 12.53 1.06 1.76
CA ALA A 35 11.39 0.76 2.64
C ALA A 35 11.46 -0.66 3.21
N ALA A 36 11.73 -1.67 2.38
CA ALA A 36 11.85 -3.06 2.82
C ALA A 36 13.00 -3.25 3.84
N VAL A 37 14.09 -2.51 3.70
CA VAL A 37 15.20 -2.53 4.66
C VAL A 37 14.81 -1.87 5.97
N PHE A 38 14.12 -0.72 5.93
CA PHE A 38 13.65 -0.03 7.13
C PHE A 38 12.57 -0.81 7.89
N GLU A 39 11.68 -1.51 7.18
CA GLU A 39 10.70 -2.41 7.78
C GLU A 39 11.39 -3.53 8.57
N LYS A 40 12.38 -4.22 7.96
CA LYS A 40 13.15 -5.28 8.63
C LYS A 40 13.91 -4.78 9.87
N CYS A 41 14.32 -3.52 9.88
CA CYS A 41 15.06 -2.92 10.99
C CYS A 41 14.15 -2.17 11.99
N ALA A 42 12.83 -2.22 11.82
CA ALA A 42 11.85 -1.44 12.59
C ALA A 42 12.16 0.09 12.63
N ALA A 43 12.78 0.62 11.58
CA ALA A 43 13.19 2.01 11.46
C ALA A 43 12.02 2.89 10.96
N LEU A 44 10.98 3.03 11.79
CA LEU A 44 9.69 3.64 11.42
C LEU A 44 9.78 5.06 10.81
N PRO A 45 10.62 6.00 11.32
CA PRO A 45 10.73 7.32 10.70
C PRO A 45 11.26 7.25 9.26
N TRP A 46 12.24 6.37 9.02
CA TRP A 46 12.83 6.16 7.70
C TRP A 46 11.89 5.44 6.75
N LEU A 47 11.11 4.48 7.26
CA LEU A 47 10.04 3.83 6.50
C LEU A 47 8.99 4.85 6.04
N THR A 48 8.54 5.72 6.95
CA THR A 48 7.58 6.79 6.65
C THR A 48 8.12 7.73 5.57
N GLN A 49 9.40 8.10 5.65
CA GLN A 49 10.05 8.94 4.65
C GLN A 49 10.11 8.27 3.27
N ALA A 50 10.45 6.98 3.20
CA ALA A 50 10.45 6.23 1.94
C ALA A 50 9.03 6.13 1.35
N ASP A 51 8.01 5.90 2.17
CA ASP A 51 6.61 5.87 1.73
C ASP A 51 6.14 7.22 1.18
N VAL A 52 6.56 8.35 1.78
CA VAL A 52 6.26 9.70 1.26
C VAL A 52 6.85 9.91 -0.13
N GLU A 53 8.09 9.47 -0.38
CA GLU A 53 8.71 9.61 -1.70
C GLU A 53 8.03 8.70 -2.75
N LEU A 54 7.67 7.47 -2.36
CA LEU A 54 6.90 6.55 -3.21
C LEU A 54 5.53 7.13 -3.58
N ASP A 55 4.85 7.76 -2.63
CA ASP A 55 3.55 8.42 -2.85
C ASP A 55 3.66 9.61 -3.81
N ARG A 56 4.65 10.49 -3.60
CA ARG A 56 4.92 11.67 -4.46
C ARG A 56 5.19 11.30 -5.92
N LEU A 57 5.82 10.15 -6.16
CA LEU A 57 6.12 9.69 -7.52
C LEU A 57 4.97 8.84 -8.08
N GLY A 58 4.36 7.98 -7.26
CA GLY A 58 3.18 7.19 -7.61
C GLY A 58 1.99 8.06 -8.04
N HIS A 59 1.75 9.20 -7.39
CA HIS A 59 0.73 10.17 -7.82
C HIS A 59 1.03 10.83 -9.17
N ARG A 60 2.32 10.95 -9.55
CA ARG A 60 2.71 11.52 -10.86
C ARG A 60 2.65 10.50 -11.99
N THR A 61 2.87 9.22 -11.68
CA THR A 61 2.82 8.13 -12.66
C THR A 61 1.45 7.45 -12.76
N GLY A 62 0.57 7.65 -11.77
CA GLY A 62 -0.66 6.88 -11.56
C GLY A 62 -1.94 7.54 -12.07
N ALA A 63 -2.02 7.84 -13.37
CA ALA A 63 -3.30 8.08 -14.06
C ALA A 63 -3.75 6.90 -14.94
N ALA A 64 -2.97 5.81 -15.03
CA ALA A 64 -3.32 4.66 -15.86
C ALA A 64 -2.74 3.35 -15.32
N ALA A 65 -3.55 2.52 -14.65
CA ALA A 65 -3.33 1.07 -14.57
C ALA A 65 -4.53 0.32 -13.96
N SER A 66 -5.36 -0.21 -14.85
CA SER A 66 -6.18 -1.43 -14.78
C SER A 66 -6.54 -2.01 -13.41
N GLY A 67 -7.86 -2.05 -13.10
CA GLY A 67 -8.49 -2.63 -11.91
C GLY A 67 -8.37 -4.15 -11.76
N THR A 68 -7.16 -4.69 -11.91
CA THR A 68 -6.83 -6.11 -11.70
C THR A 68 -5.99 -6.26 -10.43
N ALA A 69 -6.12 -7.39 -9.72
CA ALA A 69 -5.33 -7.69 -8.52
C ALA A 69 -3.81 -7.61 -8.76
N SER A 70 -3.33 -7.96 -9.96
CA SER A 70 -1.91 -7.80 -10.33
C SER A 70 -1.49 -6.35 -10.53
N GLY A 71 -2.40 -5.45 -10.93
CA GLY A 71 -2.15 -4.01 -11.02
C GLY A 71 -2.01 -3.38 -9.64
N VAL A 72 -2.85 -3.82 -8.71
CA VAL A 72 -2.89 -3.35 -7.31
C VAL A 72 -1.59 -3.64 -6.58
N ALA A 73 -1.06 -4.86 -6.69
CA ALA A 73 0.22 -5.24 -6.10
C ALA A 73 1.40 -4.40 -6.65
N ARG A 74 1.31 -3.88 -7.88
CA ARG A 74 2.33 -2.99 -8.47
C ARG A 74 2.16 -1.53 -8.08
N LEU A 75 0.97 -1.12 -7.66
CA LEU A 75 0.63 0.26 -7.29
C LEU A 75 0.94 0.57 -5.81
N LEU A 76 0.81 -0.41 -4.94
CA LEU A 76 1.02 -0.25 -3.50
C LEU A 76 2.51 -0.38 -3.11
N THR A 77 2.91 0.30 -2.04
CA THR A 77 4.19 0.00 -1.36
C THR A 77 4.08 -1.33 -0.60
N PRO A 78 5.19 -1.98 -0.21
CA PRO A 78 5.13 -3.22 0.57
C PRO A 78 4.30 -3.08 1.86
N THR A 79 4.49 -1.98 2.59
CA THR A 79 3.72 -1.64 3.79
C THR A 79 2.23 -1.47 3.48
N GLU A 80 1.92 -0.72 2.42
CA GLU A 80 0.54 -0.50 1.97
C GLU A 80 -0.14 -1.81 1.54
N HIS A 81 0.57 -2.68 0.84
CA HIS A 81 0.09 -3.99 0.45
C HIS A 81 -0.18 -4.86 1.67
N ARG A 82 0.72 -4.86 2.66
CA ARG A 82 0.55 -5.62 3.90
C ARG A 82 -0.63 -5.14 4.73
N VAL A 83 -0.81 -3.82 4.85
CA VAL A 83 -2.01 -3.21 5.46
C VAL A 83 -3.27 -3.61 4.68
N ALA A 84 -3.24 -3.50 3.35
CA ALA A 84 -4.38 -3.83 2.49
C ALA A 84 -4.77 -5.30 2.58
N ALA A 85 -3.80 -6.22 2.64
CA ALA A 85 -4.01 -7.65 2.79
C ALA A 85 -4.67 -7.98 4.13
N LEU A 86 -4.11 -7.50 5.25
CA LEU A 86 -4.70 -7.72 6.58
C LEU A 86 -6.13 -7.17 6.68
N VAL A 87 -6.39 -6.02 6.05
CA VAL A 87 -7.72 -5.41 6.01
C VAL A 87 -8.67 -6.20 5.10
N ALA A 88 -8.19 -6.73 3.98
CA ALA A 88 -8.96 -7.62 3.11
C ALA A 88 -9.32 -8.93 3.82
N ASP A 89 -8.46 -9.43 4.71
CA ASP A 89 -8.69 -10.62 5.54
C ASP A 89 -9.63 -10.37 6.73
N GLY A 90 -10.10 -9.13 6.93
CA GLY A 90 -11.06 -8.78 7.97
C GLY A 90 -10.46 -8.14 9.23
N ALA A 91 -9.14 -7.94 9.32
CA ALA A 91 -8.51 -7.34 10.50
C ALA A 91 -8.91 -5.86 10.70
N THR A 92 -9.35 -5.50 11.90
CA THR A 92 -9.64 -4.11 12.28
C THR A 92 -8.36 -3.26 12.27
N ASN A 93 -8.51 -1.93 12.15
CA ASN A 93 -7.34 -1.04 12.15
C ASN A 93 -6.49 -1.18 13.43
N ARG A 94 -7.11 -1.53 14.58
CA ARG A 94 -6.41 -1.80 15.85
C ARG A 94 -5.61 -3.10 15.79
N GLU A 95 -6.17 -4.15 15.21
CA GLU A 95 -5.46 -5.43 15.02
C GLU A 95 -4.31 -5.27 14.04
N VAL A 96 -4.51 -4.54 12.93
CA VAL A 96 -3.44 -4.21 11.98
C VAL A 96 -2.32 -3.41 12.65
N ALA A 97 -2.70 -2.40 13.45
CA ALA A 97 -1.75 -1.60 14.24
C ALA A 97 -0.93 -2.48 15.19
N ALA A 98 -1.58 -3.41 15.90
CA ALA A 98 -0.91 -4.35 16.79
C ALA A 98 0.01 -5.32 16.05
N GLN A 99 -0.46 -5.91 14.94
CA GLN A 99 0.31 -6.89 14.15
C GLN A 99 1.50 -6.28 13.42
N MET A 100 1.39 -5.01 13.01
CA MET A 100 2.46 -4.29 12.30
C MET A 100 3.29 -3.38 13.21
N PHE A 101 3.00 -3.34 14.52
CA PHE A 101 3.63 -2.43 15.48
C PHE A 101 3.55 -0.95 15.06
N LEU A 102 2.41 -0.55 14.49
CA LEU A 102 2.15 0.80 14.01
C LEU A 102 1.17 1.54 14.93
N ALA A 103 1.25 2.86 14.95
CA ALA A 103 0.19 3.66 15.56
C ALA A 103 -1.10 3.53 14.74
N LEU A 104 -2.26 3.56 15.42
CA LEU A 104 -3.58 3.48 14.77
C LEU A 104 -3.75 4.55 13.68
N LYS A 105 -3.34 5.79 13.98
CA LYS A 105 -3.36 6.91 13.04
C LYS A 105 -2.50 6.66 11.79
N THR A 106 -1.40 5.92 11.94
CA THR A 106 -0.56 5.52 10.80
C THR A 106 -1.34 4.56 9.91
N VAL A 107 -1.99 3.54 10.47
CA VAL A 107 -2.82 2.59 9.71
C VAL A 107 -3.94 3.31 8.95
N GLU A 108 -4.63 4.24 9.58
CA GLU A 108 -5.69 5.05 8.94
C GLU A 108 -5.17 5.90 7.78
N SER A 109 -4.03 6.57 7.99
CA SER A 109 -3.39 7.37 6.94
C SER A 109 -2.90 6.52 5.76
N THR A 110 -2.42 5.30 6.04
CA THR A 110 -2.00 4.34 5.02
C THR A 110 -3.21 3.82 4.24
N LEU A 111 -4.31 3.47 4.90
CA LEU A 111 -5.53 3.05 4.21
C LEU A 111 -6.13 4.14 3.32
N THR A 112 -6.11 5.39 3.77
CA THR A 112 -6.56 6.54 2.96
C THR A 112 -5.75 6.66 1.66
N ARG A 113 -4.43 6.45 1.74
CA ARG A 113 -3.54 6.43 0.57
C ARG A 113 -3.80 5.21 -0.32
N VAL A 114 -3.94 4.02 0.26
CA VAL A 114 -4.29 2.77 -0.45
C VAL A 114 -5.56 2.95 -1.25
N TYR A 115 -6.65 3.43 -0.62
CA TYR A 115 -7.93 3.66 -1.27
C TYR A 115 -7.81 4.59 -2.47
N ARG A 116 -7.06 5.68 -2.32
CA ARG A 116 -6.79 6.63 -3.42
C ARG A 116 -5.98 5.98 -4.55
N LYS A 117 -4.94 5.20 -4.22
CA LYS A 117 -4.04 4.56 -5.20
C LYS A 117 -4.72 3.47 -6.02
N VAL A 118 -5.64 2.72 -5.40
CA VAL A 118 -6.33 1.59 -6.04
C VAL A 118 -7.72 1.96 -6.56
N GLY A 119 -8.17 3.20 -6.30
CA GLY A 119 -9.43 3.74 -6.80
C GLY A 119 -10.69 3.26 -6.08
N VAL A 120 -10.56 2.63 -4.91
CA VAL A 120 -11.69 2.07 -4.15
C VAL A 120 -12.17 3.04 -3.08
N ARG A 121 -13.45 2.95 -2.74
CA ARG A 121 -14.11 3.83 -1.77
C ARG A 121 -14.50 3.13 -0.47
N SER A 122 -14.38 1.80 -0.43
CA SER A 122 -14.79 1.02 0.73
C SER A 122 -13.84 -0.13 1.04
N ARG A 123 -13.86 -0.54 2.31
CA ARG A 123 -13.14 -1.71 2.81
C ARG A 123 -13.55 -2.99 2.07
N SER A 124 -14.85 -3.15 1.79
CA SER A 124 -15.37 -4.32 1.08
C SER A 124 -14.92 -4.35 -0.39
N GLU A 125 -14.81 -3.18 -1.02
CA GLU A 125 -14.29 -3.06 -2.38
C GLU A 125 -12.78 -3.33 -2.43
N LEU A 126 -12.01 -2.87 -1.43
CA LEU A 126 -10.62 -3.26 -1.27
C LEU A 126 -10.47 -4.78 -1.11
N ALA A 127 -11.30 -5.41 -0.26
CA ALA A 127 -11.26 -6.85 -0.06
C ALA A 127 -11.55 -7.63 -1.34
N ARG A 128 -12.58 -7.24 -2.13
CA ARG A 128 -12.87 -7.87 -3.43
C ARG A 128 -11.70 -7.75 -4.40
N LEU A 129 -11.05 -6.60 -4.42
CA LEU A 129 -9.96 -6.30 -5.35
C LEU A 129 -8.64 -6.97 -4.95
N VAL A 130 -8.43 -7.27 -3.66
CA VAL A 130 -7.30 -8.08 -3.17
C VAL A 130 -7.57 -9.58 -3.36
N HIS A 131 -8.80 -10.03 -3.12
CA HIS A 131 -9.19 -11.45 -3.19
C HIS A 131 -9.58 -11.93 -4.59
N THR A 132 -9.70 -11.05 -5.58
CA THR A 132 -9.95 -11.46 -6.97
C THR A 132 -8.68 -12.11 -7.54
N ALA A 133 -8.54 -13.41 -7.29
CA ALA A 133 -7.57 -14.26 -7.95
C ALA A 133 -7.82 -14.24 -9.48
N PRO A 134 -6.77 -14.36 -10.32
CA PRO A 134 -6.94 -14.45 -11.77
C PRO A 134 -7.61 -15.80 -12.10
N GLY A 135 -8.93 -15.84 -12.16
CA GLY A 135 -9.63 -17.09 -12.46
C GLY A 135 -11.15 -17.17 -12.27
N ALA A 136 -11.88 -16.09 -12.02
CA ALA A 136 -13.35 -16.14 -11.99
C ALA A 136 -13.94 -15.15 -13.00
N ALA A 137 -14.52 -15.70 -14.07
CA ALA A 137 -15.22 -14.99 -15.13
C ALA A 137 -16.36 -14.10 -14.59
N PRO A 138 -16.73 -13.01 -15.31
CA PRO A 138 -17.79 -12.10 -14.89
C PRO A 138 -19.15 -12.74 -15.18
N GLY A 139 -19.83 -13.20 -14.13
CA GLY A 139 -21.16 -13.78 -14.29
C GLY A 139 -21.82 -14.08 -12.95
N ALA A 140 -22.24 -13.05 -12.23
CA ALA A 140 -23.45 -13.06 -11.41
C ALA A 140 -23.55 -11.72 -10.67
N ALA A 141 -24.40 -10.82 -11.19
CA ALA A 141 -25.07 -9.88 -10.31
C ALA A 141 -25.87 -10.68 -9.27
N PRO A 142 -25.97 -10.17 -8.04
CA PRO A 142 -27.30 -10.01 -7.51
C PRO A 142 -27.58 -8.53 -7.26
N ASP A 143 -28.50 -8.03 -8.07
CA ASP A 143 -29.43 -6.98 -7.67
C ASP A 143 -30.13 -7.40 -6.36
N GLY A 144 -30.39 -6.44 -5.46
CA GLY A 144 -30.97 -6.78 -4.16
C GLY A 144 -30.76 -5.70 -3.11
N SER A 145 -31.36 -4.55 -3.34
CA SER A 145 -31.62 -3.54 -2.31
C SER A 145 -32.50 -4.09 -1.18
N ALA A 146 -32.01 -3.99 0.07
CA ALA A 146 -32.80 -3.89 1.31
C ALA A 146 -31.82 -3.53 2.44
N ARG A 147 -31.66 -2.27 2.86
CA ARG A 147 -32.53 -1.50 3.76
C ARG A 147 -33.10 -2.34 4.91
N ALA A 148 -32.57 -2.13 6.13
CA ALA A 148 -33.32 -1.89 7.38
C ALA A 148 -32.42 -2.14 8.62
N VAL A 149 -32.19 -1.12 9.45
CA VAL A 149 -32.74 -0.97 10.83
C VAL A 149 -31.84 -1.70 11.86
N ARG A 150 -31.03 -0.97 12.63
CA ARG A 150 -31.31 -0.49 14.01
C ARG A 150 -31.57 -1.61 15.04
N ASN A 151 -30.71 -1.61 16.06
CA ASN A 151 -30.88 -2.06 17.45
C ASN A 151 -31.07 -3.54 17.77
N ALA A 152 -30.18 -4.07 18.62
CA ALA A 152 -30.42 -4.09 20.06
C ALA A 152 -29.12 -3.76 20.81
#